data_AF-A0A923E3P7-F1
#
_entry.id   AF-A0A923E3P7-F1
#
_cell.length_a   1.000
_cell.length_b   1.000
_cell.length_c   1.000
_cell.angle_alpha   90.00
_cell.angle_beta   90.00
_cell.angle_gamma   90.00
#
_symmetry.space_group_name_H-M   'P 1'
#
loop_
_entity.id
_entity.type
_entity.pdbx_description
1 polymer ?
#
loop_
_entity_poly.entity_id
_entity_poly.type
_entity_poly.pdbx_seq_one_letter_code
_entity_poly.pdbx_strand_id
1 'polypeptide(L)'
;MMISLPPGVRIDPPRMRAIDETTDRIVALNSEELCLLGRLIDFGSHRNGPIDSTPFSLEDSSIRHLAGLGLVNIRMRPRFLLKSFLTGRFNILQSIWRMGTRRLPAGPSLIHSALSSIRAAISAFWAPTLIFSIGFGMISLHLNMGGEEFFGALIAPMCFTASLGVHEFAHLRVLRRILKDNRRGALLVGPLRLAVTRPQLQGRPLRLVALAGPVGGIGAGVAIVAIPTPWCTFVGFFSICYHLANAWPWAHDGRHIWTGKE
;
A
#
# COMPACT_ATOMS: atom_id res chain seq x y z
N MET A 1 16.49 11.46 4.66
CA MET A 1 15.18 11.35 4.03
C MET A 1 15.52 11.17 2.57
N MET A 2 15.09 10.10 1.94
CA MET A 2 15.33 9.93 0.50
C MET A 2 14.08 10.38 -0.23
N ILE A 3 14.24 11.32 -1.15
CA ILE A 3 13.17 11.86 -1.96
C ILE A 3 13.46 11.44 -3.39
N SER A 4 12.47 10.84 -4.04
CA SER A 4 12.62 10.34 -5.41
C SER A 4 11.30 10.46 -6.13
N LEU A 5 11.38 10.56 -7.46
CA LEU A 5 10.21 10.40 -8.30
C LEU A 5 9.71 8.95 -8.19
N PRO A 6 8.40 8.74 -7.98
CA PRO A 6 7.81 7.41 -8.05
C PRO A 6 8.02 6.81 -9.45
N PRO A 7 8.20 5.48 -9.55
CA PRO A 7 8.27 4.80 -10.85
C PRO A 7 7.08 5.14 -11.75
N GLY A 8 7.35 5.47 -13.01
CA GLY A 8 6.35 5.88 -14.00
C GLY A 8 5.92 7.34 -13.93
N VAL A 9 6.47 8.15 -13.02
CA VAL A 9 6.28 9.61 -13.02
C VAL A 9 7.41 10.26 -13.81
N ARG A 10 7.05 11.00 -14.86
CA ARG A 10 7.97 11.80 -15.68
C ARG A 10 7.63 13.27 -15.54
N ILE A 11 8.65 14.11 -15.35
CA ILE A 11 8.50 15.57 -15.38
C ILE A 11 8.71 16.03 -16.83
N ASP A 12 7.86 16.94 -17.29
CA ASP A 12 7.97 17.65 -18.57
C ASP A 12 8.15 19.15 -18.27
N PRO A 13 9.39 19.59 -17.94
CA PRO A 13 9.66 20.96 -17.51
C PRO A 13 9.23 22.04 -18.51
N PRO A 14 9.45 21.89 -19.84
CA PRO A 14 9.02 22.87 -20.83
C PRO A 14 7.51 23.16 -20.80
N ARG A 15 6.71 22.17 -20.38
CA ARG A 15 5.24 22.28 -20.31
C ARG A 15 4.72 22.40 -18.88
N MET A 16 5.60 22.63 -17.91
CA MET A 16 5.30 22.77 -16.48
C MET A 16 4.31 21.70 -15.98
N ARG A 17 4.58 20.42 -16.28
CA ARG A 17 3.67 19.34 -15.90
C ARG A 17 4.40 18.07 -15.48
N ALA A 18 3.78 17.31 -14.59
CA ALA A 18 4.15 15.93 -14.30
C ALA A 18 3.17 14.98 -14.98
N ILE A 19 3.69 13.90 -15.54
CA ILE A 19 2.95 12.85 -16.21
C ILE A 19 3.14 11.57 -15.40
N ASP A 20 2.06 11.04 -14.83
CA ASP A 20 2.03 9.74 -14.19
C ASP A 20 1.54 8.69 -15.18
N GLU A 21 2.48 8.01 -15.83
CA GLU A 21 2.23 6.99 -16.84
C GLU A 21 1.45 5.79 -16.25
N THR A 22 1.51 5.57 -14.93
CA THR A 22 0.79 4.45 -14.31
C THR A 22 -0.71 4.70 -14.18
N THR A 23 -1.12 5.96 -14.09
CA THR A 23 -2.52 6.39 -13.91
C THR A 23 -3.05 7.23 -15.07
N ASP A 24 -2.24 7.48 -16.10
CA ASP A 24 -2.55 8.39 -17.20
C ASP A 24 -2.86 9.82 -16.75
N ARG A 25 -2.39 10.19 -15.56
CA ARG A 25 -2.68 11.48 -14.97
C ARG A 25 -1.64 12.50 -15.40
N ILE A 26 -2.12 13.62 -15.93
CA ILE A 26 -1.32 14.81 -16.17
C ILE A 26 -1.64 15.82 -15.07
N VAL A 27 -0.61 16.28 -14.38
CA VAL A 27 -0.72 17.28 -13.32
C VAL A 27 0.02 18.53 -13.77
N ALA A 28 -0.70 19.64 -13.91
CA ALA A 28 -0.08 20.95 -14.10
C ALA A 28 0.64 21.34 -12.79
N LEU A 29 1.88 21.79 -12.92
CA LEU A 29 2.71 22.25 -11.82
C LEU A 29 2.88 23.76 -11.95
N ASN A 30 2.88 24.47 -10.83
CA ASN A 30 3.34 25.85 -10.84
C ASN A 30 4.90 25.90 -10.87
N SER A 31 5.45 27.09 -11.08
CA SER A 31 6.90 27.30 -11.14
C SER A 31 7.62 26.93 -9.84
N GLU A 32 6.98 27.15 -8.68
CA GLU A 32 7.51 26.80 -7.37
C GLU A 32 7.61 25.29 -7.18
N GLU A 33 6.57 24.54 -7.54
CA GLU A 33 6.49 23.09 -7.46
C GLU A 33 7.48 22.42 -8.42
N LEU A 34 7.62 22.95 -9.63
CA LEU A 34 8.60 22.45 -10.59
C LEU A 34 10.03 22.69 -10.11
N CYS A 35 10.31 23.88 -9.58
CA CYS A 35 11.61 24.24 -9.02
C CYS A 35 11.93 23.41 -7.77
N LEU A 36 10.93 23.17 -6.92
CA LEU A 36 11.03 22.29 -5.76
C LEU A 36 11.32 20.86 -6.21
N LEU A 37 10.56 20.30 -7.16
CA LEU A 37 10.81 18.95 -7.71
C LEU A 37 12.22 18.81 -8.28
N GLY A 38 12.70 19.78 -9.06
CA GLY A 38 14.07 19.80 -9.58
C GLY A 38 15.10 19.75 -8.45
N ARG A 39 14.97 20.64 -7.46
CA ARG A 39 15.86 20.64 -6.29
C ARG A 39 15.80 19.34 -5.48
N LEU A 40 14.62 18.72 -5.34
CA LEU A 40 14.46 17.46 -4.62
C LEU A 40 15.13 16.28 -5.35
N ILE A 41 15.07 16.26 -6.68
CA ILE A 41 15.73 15.25 -7.51
C ILE A 41 17.26 15.40 -7.44
N ASP A 42 17.76 16.63 -7.60
CA ASP A 42 19.19 16.93 -7.51
C ASP A 42 19.75 16.66 -6.11
N PHE A 43 18.95 16.88 -5.06
CA PHE A 43 19.35 16.54 -3.70
C PHE A 43 19.41 15.02 -3.48
N GLY A 44 18.49 14.27 -4.09
CA GLY A 44 18.42 12.81 -4.03
C GLY A 44 19.56 12.11 -4.77
N SER A 45 20.10 12.70 -5.82
CA SER A 45 21.22 12.14 -6.61
C SER A 45 22.59 12.31 -5.94
N HIS A 46 22.75 13.31 -5.06
CA HIS A 46 24.09 13.73 -4.61
C HIS A 46 24.47 13.45 -3.14
N ARG A 47 23.56 13.09 -2.22
CA ARG A 47 23.96 12.91 -0.81
C ARG A 47 23.23 11.82 -0.02
N ASN A 48 24.02 10.93 0.60
CA ASN A 48 23.67 10.16 1.81
C ASN A 48 23.78 11.02 3.09
N GLY A 49 23.41 12.31 3.02
CA GLY A 49 23.61 13.26 4.12
C GLY A 49 22.65 13.03 5.31
N PRO A 50 23.04 13.43 6.54
CA PRO A 50 22.13 13.47 7.68
C PRO A 50 20.94 14.40 7.41
N ILE A 51 19.79 14.06 8.01
CA ILE A 51 18.46 14.58 7.65
C ILE A 51 18.25 16.02 8.11
N ASP A 52 18.94 16.43 9.18
CA ASP A 52 18.77 17.74 9.78
C ASP A 52 19.40 18.88 8.95
N SER A 53 20.00 18.57 7.80
CA SER A 53 20.54 19.53 6.84
C SER A 53 19.75 19.64 5.53
N THR A 54 18.56 19.02 5.44
CA THR A 54 17.68 19.29 4.29
C THR A 54 17.09 20.69 4.40
N PRO A 55 17.20 21.54 3.36
CA PRO A 55 16.65 22.92 3.40
C PRO A 55 15.12 22.98 3.33
N PHE A 56 14.43 21.82 3.37
CA PHE A 56 13.01 21.70 3.13
C PHE A 56 12.26 21.38 4.41
N SER A 57 11.26 22.20 4.75
CA SER A 57 10.30 21.88 5.81
C SER A 57 9.24 20.92 5.28
N LEU A 58 8.99 19.82 6.00
CA LEU A 58 7.88 18.91 5.71
C LEU A 58 6.50 19.57 5.86
N GLU A 59 6.46 20.74 6.48
CA GLU A 59 5.26 21.55 6.63
C GLU A 59 5.03 22.46 5.43
N ASP A 60 5.95 22.51 4.46
CA ASP A 60 5.74 23.22 3.20
C ASP A 60 4.48 22.69 2.48
N SER A 61 3.55 23.59 2.16
CA SER A 61 2.31 23.26 1.46
C SER A 61 2.56 22.59 0.12
N SER A 62 3.63 22.99 -0.59
CA SER A 62 3.97 22.46 -1.90
C SER A 62 4.49 21.03 -1.81
N ILE A 63 5.29 20.69 -0.80
CA ILE A 63 5.71 19.29 -0.55
C ILE A 63 4.51 18.42 -0.19
N ARG A 64 3.62 18.91 0.68
CA ARG A 64 2.41 18.19 1.06
C ARG A 64 1.47 18.01 -0.12
N HIS A 65 1.33 19.02 -0.99
CA HIS A 65 0.55 18.94 -2.21
C HIS A 65 1.13 17.92 -3.18
N LEU A 66 2.42 18.00 -3.51
CA LEU A 66 3.11 17.06 -4.40
C LEU A 66 3.07 15.61 -3.88
N ALA A 67 3.22 15.40 -2.58
CA ALA A 67 3.09 14.09 -1.98
C ALA A 67 1.63 13.60 -1.93
N GLY A 68 0.66 14.50 -1.70
CA GLY A 68 -0.77 14.19 -1.81
C GLY A 68 -1.19 13.79 -3.21
N LEU A 69 -0.56 14.39 -4.23
CA LEU A 69 -0.69 14.01 -5.64
C LEU A 69 0.04 12.70 -5.96
N GLY A 70 0.86 12.19 -5.05
CA GLY A 70 1.66 10.98 -5.23
C GLY A 70 2.77 11.15 -6.27
N LEU A 71 3.27 12.37 -6.47
CA LEU A 71 4.35 12.72 -7.40
C LEU A 71 5.74 12.62 -6.76
N VAL A 72 5.80 12.50 -5.43
CA VAL A 72 7.05 12.42 -4.66
C VAL A 72 6.94 11.28 -3.66
N ASN A 73 7.96 10.42 -3.62
CA ASN A 73 8.09 9.35 -2.63
C ASN A 73 9.10 9.78 -1.56
N ILE A 74 8.64 9.91 -0.31
CA ILE A 74 9.47 10.35 0.81
C ILE A 74 9.75 9.15 1.72
N ARG A 75 10.96 8.61 1.61
CA ARG A 75 11.43 7.55 2.53
C ARG A 75 11.99 8.16 3.80
N MET A 76 11.24 8.02 4.89
CA MET A 76 11.68 8.36 6.24
C MET A 76 12.47 7.23 6.90
N ARG A 77 13.40 7.59 7.80
CA ARG A 77 14.07 6.61 8.67
C ARG A 77 13.18 6.33 9.89
N PRO A 78 13.08 5.07 10.38
CA PRO A 78 12.24 4.71 11.53
C PRO A 78 12.46 5.58 12.78
N ARG A 79 13.71 6.02 13.02
CA ARG A 79 14.06 6.90 14.15
C ARG A 79 13.29 8.25 14.17
N PHE A 80 12.95 8.80 13.00
CA PHE A 80 12.21 10.06 12.92
C PHE A 80 10.73 9.87 13.25
N LEU A 81 10.12 8.78 12.76
CA LEU A 81 8.78 8.39 13.15
C LEU A 81 8.68 8.19 14.66
N LEU A 82 9.65 7.47 15.25
CA LEU A 82 9.70 7.25 16.68
C LEU A 82 9.88 8.56 17.46
N LYS A 83 10.81 9.44 17.04
CA LYS A 83 11.01 10.75 17.69
C LYS A 83 9.76 11.61 17.60
N SER A 84 9.09 11.68 16.44
CA SER A 84 7.86 12.46 16.28
C SER A 84 6.70 11.90 17.11
N PHE A 85 6.65 10.57 17.29
CA PHE A 85 5.67 9.91 18.16
C PHE A 85 5.93 10.23 19.63
N LEU A 86 7.17 10.02 20.10
CA LEU A 86 7.57 10.30 21.49
C LEU A 86 7.44 11.78 21.87
N THR A 87 7.53 12.69 20.90
CA THR A 87 7.38 14.14 21.12
C THR A 87 5.96 14.66 20.92
N GLY A 88 4.97 13.78 20.71
CA GLY A 88 3.57 14.14 20.55
C GLY A 88 3.25 14.96 19.29
N ARG A 89 4.14 14.97 18.29
CA ARG A 89 3.97 15.73 17.03
C ARG A 89 3.11 14.95 16.03
N PHE A 90 1.84 14.72 16.39
CA PHE A 90 0.92 13.88 15.61
C PHE A 90 0.63 14.44 14.21
N ASN A 91 0.60 15.76 14.02
CA ASN A 91 0.40 16.38 12.69
C ASN A 91 1.55 16.06 11.73
N ILE A 92 2.79 16.07 12.23
CA ILE A 92 3.97 15.66 11.48
C ILE A 92 3.91 14.16 11.22
N LEU A 93 3.50 13.36 12.21
CA LEU A 93 3.33 11.91 12.02
C LEU A 93 2.31 11.58 10.93
N GLN A 94 1.16 12.24 10.93
CA GLN A 94 0.10 12.06 9.94
C GLN A 94 0.55 12.53 8.56
N SER A 95 1.28 13.64 8.48
CA SER A 95 1.87 14.11 7.22
C SER A 95 2.89 13.11 6.72
N ILE A 96 3.82 12.65 7.57
CA ILE A 96 4.81 11.61 7.23
C ILE A 96 4.13 10.32 6.81
N TRP A 97 3.06 9.94 7.48
CA TRP A 97 2.29 8.74 7.19
C TRP A 97 1.70 8.79 5.78
N ARG A 98 1.14 9.93 5.38
CA ARG A 98 0.64 10.17 4.03
C ARG A 98 1.77 10.18 2.99
N MET A 99 2.94 10.71 3.36
CA MET A 99 4.11 10.86 2.49
C MET A 99 4.96 9.58 2.35
N GLY A 100 4.88 8.65 3.30
CA GLY A 100 5.63 7.39 3.36
C GLY A 100 5.09 6.31 2.43
N THR A 101 4.50 6.70 1.30
CA THR A 101 3.93 5.77 0.33
C THR A 101 4.93 5.46 -0.77
N ARG A 102 5.24 4.17 -0.92
CA ARG A 102 6.11 3.65 -1.97
C ARG A 102 5.27 3.08 -3.08
N ARG A 103 5.57 3.47 -4.31
CA ARG A 103 5.04 2.79 -5.49
C ARG A 103 5.96 1.64 -5.87
N LEU A 104 5.41 0.44 -5.92
CA LEU A 104 6.10 -0.74 -6.43
C LEU A 104 5.55 -1.10 -7.81
N PRO A 105 6.38 -1.06 -8.87
CA PRO A 105 5.99 -1.64 -10.14
C PRO A 105 5.89 -3.16 -9.94
N ALA A 106 4.81 -3.78 -10.41
CA ALA A 106 4.73 -5.23 -10.29
C ALA A 106 5.83 -5.91 -11.13
N GLY A 107 6.33 -7.03 -10.62
CA GLY A 107 7.45 -7.76 -11.21
C GLY A 107 7.19 -8.32 -12.61
N PRO A 108 8.25 -8.78 -13.29
CA PRO A 108 8.18 -9.25 -14.69
C PRO A 108 7.35 -10.52 -14.88
N SER A 109 7.04 -11.25 -13.81
CA SER A 109 6.21 -12.46 -13.85
C SER A 109 5.09 -12.42 -12.82
N LEU A 110 4.12 -13.33 -13.02
CA LEU A 110 2.97 -13.54 -12.15
C LEU A 110 3.38 -13.80 -10.69
N ILE A 111 4.32 -14.72 -10.49
CA ILE A 111 4.79 -15.14 -9.16
C ILE A 111 5.51 -13.98 -8.49
N HIS A 112 6.38 -13.28 -9.22
CA HIS A 112 7.08 -12.12 -8.67
C HIS A 112 6.12 -10.99 -8.29
N SER A 113 5.08 -10.77 -9.09
CA SER A 113 4.03 -9.78 -8.78
C SER A 113 3.24 -10.17 -7.52
N ALA A 114 2.83 -11.44 -7.40
CA ALA A 114 2.13 -11.92 -6.21
C ALA A 114 3.01 -11.81 -4.95
N LEU A 115 4.25 -12.29 -5.00
CA LEU A 115 5.20 -12.18 -3.89
C LEU A 115 5.51 -10.72 -3.53
N SER A 116 5.62 -9.83 -4.52
CA SER A 116 5.83 -8.40 -4.28
C SER A 116 4.65 -7.76 -3.56
N SER A 117 3.42 -8.21 -3.86
CA SER A 117 2.19 -7.74 -3.21
C SER A 117 2.07 -8.24 -1.77
N ILE A 118 2.42 -9.51 -1.53
CA ILE A 118 2.47 -10.07 -0.16
C ILE A 118 3.56 -9.36 0.65
N ARG A 119 4.76 -9.18 0.09
CA ARG A 119 5.84 -8.44 0.75
C ARG A 119 5.43 -6.99 1.04
N ALA A 120 4.69 -6.37 0.14
CA ALA A 120 4.15 -5.03 0.34
C ALA A 120 3.14 -5.00 1.48
N ALA A 121 2.22 -5.96 1.55
CA ALA A 121 1.27 -6.10 2.66
C ALA A 121 1.99 -6.28 4.00
N ILE A 122 2.95 -7.20 4.08
CA ILE A 122 3.77 -7.39 5.28
C ILE A 122 4.49 -6.09 5.64
N SER A 123 5.10 -5.40 4.67
CA SER A 123 5.77 -4.12 4.94
C SER A 123 4.82 -3.00 5.40
N ALA A 124 3.57 -3.00 4.93
CA ALA A 124 2.57 -2.00 5.32
C ALA A 124 1.98 -2.29 6.72
N PHE A 125 1.79 -3.58 7.04
CA PHE A 125 1.08 -4.05 8.22
C PHE A 125 1.95 -4.81 9.22
N TRP A 126 3.29 -4.70 9.15
CA TRP A 126 4.21 -5.48 9.99
C TRP A 126 3.95 -5.30 11.48
N ALA A 127 3.73 -4.06 11.94
CA ALA A 127 3.56 -3.76 13.36
C ALA A 127 2.25 -4.36 13.91
N PRO A 128 1.07 -4.13 13.30
CA PRO A 128 -0.15 -4.83 13.71
C PRO A 128 0.00 -6.34 13.61
N THR A 129 0.56 -6.86 12.51
CA THR A 129 0.74 -8.30 12.32
C THR A 129 1.53 -8.90 13.48
N LEU A 130 2.63 -8.26 13.87
CA LEU A 130 3.46 -8.70 14.99
C LEU A 130 2.72 -8.60 16.32
N ILE A 131 2.03 -7.48 16.60
CA ILE A 131 1.26 -7.29 17.83
C ILE A 131 0.18 -8.36 17.97
N PHE A 132 -0.59 -8.63 16.92
CA PHE A 132 -1.62 -9.67 16.92
C PHE A 132 -1.02 -11.07 17.04
N SER A 133 0.13 -11.34 16.40
CA SER A 133 0.80 -12.63 16.51
C SER A 133 1.24 -12.89 17.95
N ILE A 134 1.88 -11.91 18.60
CA ILE A 134 2.26 -11.99 20.01
C ILE A 134 1.03 -12.18 20.90
N GLY A 135 -0.02 -11.38 20.69
CA GLY A 135 -1.27 -11.47 21.46
C GLY A 135 -1.92 -12.86 21.37
N PHE A 136 -2.00 -13.42 20.16
CA PHE A 136 -2.57 -14.75 19.92
C PHE A 136 -1.68 -15.84 20.54
N GLY A 137 -0.35 -15.71 20.42
CA GLY A 137 0.60 -16.60 21.09
C GLY A 137 0.45 -16.58 22.62
N MET A 138 0.30 -15.39 23.21
CA MET A 138 0.06 -15.24 24.66
C MET A 138 -1.26 -15.87 25.10
N ILE A 139 -2.33 -15.72 24.30
CA ILE A 139 -3.62 -16.40 24.56
C ILE A 139 -3.44 -17.91 24.49
N SER A 140 -2.74 -18.42 23.46
CA SER A 140 -2.49 -19.86 23.31
C SER A 140 -1.70 -20.44 24.48
N LEU A 141 -0.70 -19.73 24.98
CA LEU A 141 0.05 -20.11 26.19
C LEU A 141 -0.84 -20.09 27.44
N HIS A 142 -1.66 -19.04 27.59
CA HIS A 142 -2.57 -18.92 28.73
C HIS A 142 -3.62 -20.05 28.78
N LEU A 143 -4.05 -20.53 27.61
CA LEU A 143 -4.97 -21.65 27.46
C LEU A 143 -4.28 -23.03 27.53
N ASN A 144 -2.97 -23.10 27.80
CA ASN A 144 -2.17 -24.33 27.83
C ASN A 144 -2.32 -25.19 26.56
N MET A 145 -2.44 -24.55 25.39
CA MET A 145 -2.54 -25.27 24.13
C MET A 145 -1.19 -25.91 23.77
N GLY A 146 -1.21 -26.94 22.92
CA GLY A 146 -0.01 -27.62 22.45
C GLY A 146 0.88 -26.75 21.57
N GLY A 147 2.06 -27.29 21.23
CA GLY A 147 3.04 -26.58 20.40
C GLY A 147 2.51 -26.23 19.01
N GLU A 148 1.75 -27.13 18.39
CA GLU A 148 1.16 -26.92 17.06
C GLU A 148 0.16 -25.76 17.07
N GLU A 149 -0.66 -25.68 18.11
CA GLU A 149 -1.64 -24.60 18.27
C GLU A 149 -0.96 -23.28 18.60
N PHE A 150 0.11 -23.29 19.39
CA PHE A 150 0.92 -22.09 19.62
C PHE A 150 1.53 -21.56 18.32
N PHE A 151 2.13 -22.42 17.50
CA PHE A 151 2.63 -22.01 16.19
C PHE A 151 1.50 -21.54 15.27
N GLY A 152 0.36 -22.23 15.27
CA GLY A 152 -0.85 -21.82 14.58
C GLY A 152 -1.29 -20.39 14.95
N ALA A 153 -1.30 -20.07 16.25
CA ALA A 153 -1.66 -18.77 16.77
C ALA A 153 -0.70 -17.66 16.29
N LEU A 154 0.60 -17.95 16.24
CA LEU A 154 1.62 -17.01 15.75
C LEU A 154 1.52 -16.75 14.25
N ILE A 155 1.23 -17.77 13.43
CA ILE A 155 1.19 -17.62 11.97
C ILE A 155 -0.15 -17.06 11.46
N ALA A 156 -1.23 -17.21 12.22
CA ALA A 156 -2.56 -16.86 11.72
C ALA A 156 -2.68 -15.38 11.31
N PRO A 157 -2.19 -14.38 12.09
CA PRO A 157 -2.20 -12.98 11.65
C PRO A 157 -1.35 -12.73 10.40
N MET A 158 -0.26 -13.49 10.21
CA MET A 158 0.55 -13.40 8.98
C MET A 158 -0.24 -13.89 7.76
N CYS A 159 -1.05 -14.95 7.93
CA CYS A 159 -1.94 -15.47 6.89
C CYS A 159 -2.99 -14.44 6.48
N PHE A 160 -3.60 -13.74 7.45
CA PHE A 160 -4.52 -12.63 7.15
C PHE A 160 -3.83 -11.50 6.38
N THR A 161 -2.64 -11.07 6.82
CA THR A 161 -1.89 -10.04 6.10
C THR A 161 -1.51 -10.48 4.68
N ALA A 162 -1.20 -11.77 4.48
CA ALA A 162 -0.97 -12.33 3.15
C ALA A 162 -2.25 -12.28 2.28
N SER A 163 -3.44 -12.51 2.86
CA SER A 163 -4.71 -12.40 2.13
C SER A 163 -4.94 -10.98 1.61
N LEU A 164 -4.59 -9.95 2.38
CA LEU A 164 -4.60 -8.56 1.92
C LEU A 164 -3.63 -8.32 0.74
N GLY A 165 -2.45 -8.95 0.78
CA GLY A 165 -1.52 -8.91 -0.35
C GLY A 165 -2.08 -9.55 -1.62
N VAL A 166 -2.79 -10.67 -1.49
CA VAL A 166 -3.46 -11.35 -2.61
C VAL A 166 -4.63 -10.53 -3.14
N HIS A 167 -5.39 -9.87 -2.27
CA HIS A 167 -6.47 -8.96 -2.63
C HIS A 167 -5.97 -7.84 -3.56
N GLU A 168 -4.92 -7.13 -3.17
CA GLU A 168 -4.37 -6.03 -3.97
C GLU A 168 -3.68 -6.53 -5.25
N PHE A 169 -3.05 -7.71 -5.19
CA PHE A 169 -2.54 -8.37 -6.40
C PHE A 169 -3.65 -8.65 -7.41
N ALA A 170 -4.82 -9.10 -6.95
CA ALA A 170 -5.94 -9.43 -7.82
C ALA A 170 -6.50 -8.18 -8.52
N HIS A 171 -6.67 -7.07 -7.80
CA HIS A 171 -6.98 -5.76 -8.40
C HIS A 171 -6.00 -5.41 -9.52
N LEU A 172 -4.70 -5.43 -9.22
CA LEU A 172 -3.65 -5.03 -10.17
C LEU A 172 -3.61 -5.95 -11.39
N ARG A 173 -3.79 -7.26 -11.18
CA ARG A 173 -3.81 -8.25 -12.26
C ARG A 173 -4.98 -8.02 -13.21
N VAL A 174 -6.18 -7.82 -12.67
CA VAL A 174 -7.38 -7.59 -13.49
C VAL A 174 -7.31 -6.24 -14.20
N LEU A 175 -6.82 -5.20 -13.52
CA LEU A 175 -6.56 -3.88 -14.11
C LEU A 175 -5.68 -3.99 -15.36
N ARG A 176 -4.53 -4.65 -15.24
CA ARG A 176 -3.57 -4.79 -16.35
C ARG A 176 -4.11 -5.63 -17.50
N ARG A 177 -4.90 -6.66 -17.18
CA ARG A 177 -5.60 -7.46 -18.21
C ARG A 177 -6.61 -6.63 -18.99
N ILE A 178 -7.39 -5.79 -18.30
CA ILE A 178 -8.38 -4.91 -18.93
C ILE A 178 -7.70 -3.85 -19.79
N LEU A 179 -6.64 -3.23 -19.27
CA LEU A 179 -5.88 -2.20 -19.99
C LEU A 179 -4.96 -2.75 -21.08
N LYS A 180 -4.76 -4.07 -21.12
CA LYS A 180 -3.79 -4.76 -22.01
C LYS A 180 -2.36 -4.18 -21.91
N ASP A 181 -2.01 -3.61 -20.76
CA ASP A 181 -0.72 -2.97 -20.52
C ASP A 181 -0.22 -3.34 -19.11
N ASN A 182 0.89 -4.09 -19.08
CA ASN A 182 1.52 -4.54 -17.83
C ASN A 182 2.24 -3.40 -17.09
N ARG A 183 2.43 -2.24 -17.71
CA ARG A 183 3.05 -1.05 -17.09
C ARG A 183 2.04 -0.19 -16.35
N ARG A 184 0.74 -0.35 -16.62
CA ARG A 184 -0.32 0.42 -15.96
C ARG A 184 -0.60 -0.10 -14.55
N GLY A 185 -0.90 0.85 -13.67
CA GLY A 185 -1.13 0.64 -12.25
C GLY A 185 0.11 0.20 -11.45
N ALA A 186 0.12 0.56 -10.17
CA ALA A 186 1.17 0.23 -9.23
C ALA A 186 0.60 -0.06 -7.85
N LEU A 187 1.35 -0.78 -7.01
CA LEU A 187 1.01 -0.92 -5.60
C LEU A 187 1.50 0.30 -4.84
N LEU A 188 0.59 0.98 -4.17
CA LEU A 188 0.89 2.02 -3.19
C LEU A 188 1.02 1.38 -1.81
N VAL A 189 2.23 1.42 -1.26
CA VAL A 189 2.57 0.79 0.02
C VAL A 189 2.94 1.87 1.01
N GLY A 190 2.08 2.13 1.98
CA GLY A 190 2.34 3.02 3.10
C GLY A 190 2.14 2.30 4.44
N PRO A 191 2.42 2.97 5.57
CA PRO A 191 2.08 2.42 6.86
C PRO A 191 0.56 2.21 6.97
N LEU A 192 0.13 1.00 7.34
CA LEU A 192 -1.27 0.52 7.34
C LEU A 192 -2.07 0.83 6.06
N ARG A 193 -1.38 1.01 4.93
CA ARG A 193 -2.01 1.32 3.66
C ARG A 193 -1.40 0.46 2.58
N LEU A 194 -2.26 -0.33 1.96
CA LEU A 194 -1.96 -1.02 0.71
C LEU A 194 -3.11 -0.70 -0.23
N ALA A 195 -2.81 -0.24 -1.44
CA ALA A 195 -3.82 0.07 -2.43
C ALA A 195 -3.23 -0.01 -3.83
N VAL A 196 -4.03 -0.36 -4.83
CA VAL A 196 -3.65 -0.24 -6.25
C VAL A 196 -3.93 1.17 -6.78
N THR A 197 -2.91 1.82 -7.34
CA THR A 197 -3.10 3.00 -8.19
C THR A 197 -3.58 2.55 -9.57
N ARG A 198 -4.53 3.28 -10.14
CA ARG A 198 -5.12 2.97 -11.45
C ARG A 198 -5.51 4.25 -12.19
N PRO A 199 -5.57 4.22 -13.54
CA PRO A 199 -6.25 5.26 -14.30
C PRO A 199 -7.76 5.27 -13.99
N GLN A 200 -8.42 6.37 -14.34
CA GLN A 200 -9.88 6.48 -14.19
C GLN A 200 -10.56 5.42 -15.04
N LEU A 201 -11.34 4.56 -14.39
CA LEU A 201 -12.16 3.54 -15.04
C LEU A 201 -13.64 3.80 -14.76
N GLN A 202 -14.51 3.45 -15.69
CA GLN A 202 -15.96 3.56 -15.50
C GLN A 202 -16.68 2.31 -15.97
N GLY A 203 -17.88 2.07 -15.44
CA GLY A 203 -18.75 0.98 -15.87
C GLY A 203 -18.17 -0.41 -15.60
N ARG A 204 -18.28 -1.31 -16.58
CA ARG A 204 -17.88 -2.72 -16.44
C ARG A 204 -16.39 -2.92 -16.10
N PRO A 205 -15.43 -2.24 -16.75
CA PRO A 205 -14.02 -2.28 -16.35
C PRO A 205 -13.78 -2.01 -14.86
N LEU A 206 -14.38 -0.94 -14.33
CA LEU A 206 -14.24 -0.57 -12.92
C LEU A 206 -14.81 -1.65 -12.00
N ARG A 207 -16.01 -2.17 -12.31
CA ARG A 207 -16.65 -3.24 -11.52
C ARG A 207 -15.80 -4.51 -11.47
N LEU A 208 -15.23 -4.92 -12.59
CA LEU A 208 -14.38 -6.11 -12.66
C LEU A 208 -13.10 -5.94 -11.85
N VAL A 209 -12.44 -4.77 -11.95
CA VAL A 209 -11.28 -4.47 -11.10
C VAL A 209 -11.69 -4.50 -9.64
N ALA A 210 -12.75 -3.80 -9.26
CA ALA A 210 -13.21 -3.71 -7.88
C ALA A 210 -13.63 -5.07 -7.29
N LEU A 211 -14.22 -5.97 -8.09
CA LEU A 211 -14.57 -7.32 -7.67
C LEU A 211 -13.36 -8.24 -7.50
N ALA A 212 -12.29 -8.00 -8.26
CA ALA A 212 -11.11 -8.85 -8.27
C ALA A 212 -10.45 -8.98 -6.89
N GLY A 213 -10.35 -7.86 -6.16
CA GLY A 213 -9.78 -7.85 -4.81
C GLY A 213 -10.51 -8.77 -3.85
N PRO A 214 -11.82 -8.55 -3.58
CA PRO A 214 -12.63 -9.42 -2.75
C PRO A 214 -12.56 -10.89 -3.17
N VAL A 215 -12.68 -11.20 -4.46
CA VAL A 215 -12.60 -12.59 -4.94
C VAL A 215 -11.22 -13.21 -4.67
N GLY A 216 -10.13 -12.48 -4.92
CA GLY A 216 -8.78 -12.94 -4.62
C GLY A 216 -8.56 -13.15 -3.12
N GLY A 217 -9.06 -12.23 -2.29
CA GLY A 217 -9.01 -12.32 -0.84
C GLY A 217 -9.80 -13.50 -0.28
N ILE A 218 -11.02 -13.74 -0.77
CA ILE A 218 -11.83 -14.92 -0.42
C ILE A 218 -11.09 -16.21 -0.79
N GLY A 219 -10.52 -16.28 -2.00
CA GLY A 219 -9.73 -17.43 -2.43
C GLY A 219 -8.53 -17.70 -1.50
N ALA A 220 -7.84 -16.66 -1.05
CA ALA A 220 -6.79 -16.77 -0.05
C ALA A 220 -7.33 -17.24 1.31
N GLY A 221 -8.46 -16.69 1.77
CA GLY A 221 -9.13 -17.12 3.00
C GLY A 221 -9.49 -18.61 2.99
N VAL A 222 -10.06 -19.11 1.89
CA VAL A 222 -10.36 -20.54 1.69
C VAL A 222 -9.10 -21.39 1.76
N ALA A 223 -8.00 -20.96 1.14
CA ALA A 223 -6.73 -21.67 1.22
C ALA A 223 -6.16 -21.70 2.64
N ILE A 224 -6.36 -20.63 3.43
CA ILE A 224 -5.94 -20.57 4.83
C ILE A 224 -6.78 -21.53 5.69
N VAL A 225 -8.10 -21.63 5.45
CA VAL A 225 -8.98 -22.60 6.15
C VAL A 225 -8.55 -24.04 5.91
N ALA A 226 -7.94 -24.35 4.76
CA ALA A 226 -7.45 -25.68 4.45
C ALA A 226 -6.19 -26.09 5.24
N ILE A 227 -5.54 -25.16 5.97
CA ILE A 227 -4.42 -25.47 6.85
C ILE A 227 -4.98 -26.11 8.13
N PRO A 228 -4.53 -27.31 8.53
CA PRO A 228 -5.15 -28.09 9.61
C PRO A 228 -4.81 -27.58 11.01
N THR A 229 -5.11 -26.32 11.30
CA THR A 229 -5.03 -25.74 12.64
C THR A 229 -6.30 -24.93 12.96
N PRO A 230 -6.79 -24.94 14.21
CA PRO A 230 -7.96 -24.16 14.62
C PRO A 230 -7.78 -22.65 14.39
N TRP A 231 -6.56 -22.14 14.62
CA TRP A 231 -6.22 -20.72 14.44
C TRP A 231 -6.26 -20.29 12.97
N CYS A 232 -5.72 -21.12 12.06
CA CYS A 232 -5.84 -20.85 10.62
C CYS A 232 -7.29 -20.96 10.15
N THR A 233 -8.06 -21.93 10.66
CA THR A 233 -9.50 -22.04 10.34
C THR A 233 -10.26 -20.77 10.76
N PHE A 234 -10.05 -20.31 12.00
CA PHE A 234 -10.66 -19.10 12.53
C PHE A 234 -10.28 -17.85 11.70
N VAL A 235 -8.99 -17.65 11.45
CA VAL A 235 -8.53 -16.48 10.68
C VAL A 235 -8.91 -16.56 9.20
N GLY A 236 -8.91 -17.75 8.62
CA GLY A 236 -9.36 -17.98 7.24
C GLY A 236 -10.84 -17.64 7.07
N PHE A 237 -11.69 -18.08 8.00
CA PHE A 237 -13.11 -17.69 8.03
C PHE A 237 -13.27 -16.17 8.20
N PHE A 238 -12.55 -15.58 9.16
CA PHE A 238 -12.55 -14.12 9.35
C PHE A 238 -12.11 -13.37 8.08
N SER A 239 -11.08 -13.85 7.38
CA SER A 239 -10.60 -13.30 6.12
C SER A 239 -11.69 -13.33 5.04
N ILE A 240 -12.41 -14.47 4.90
CA ILE A 240 -13.54 -14.59 3.96
C ILE A 240 -14.61 -13.54 4.29
N CYS A 241 -15.02 -13.45 5.56
CA CYS A 241 -16.03 -12.47 6.01
C CYS A 241 -15.58 -11.03 5.77
N TYR A 242 -14.31 -10.70 6.06
CA TYR A 242 -13.73 -9.39 5.81
C TYR A 242 -13.76 -9.01 4.33
N HIS A 243 -13.42 -9.95 3.43
CA HIS A 243 -13.43 -9.70 1.99
C HIS A 243 -14.85 -9.64 1.41
N LEU A 244 -15.80 -10.41 1.95
CA LEU A 244 -17.22 -10.26 1.64
C LEU A 244 -17.76 -8.89 2.06
N ALA A 245 -17.39 -8.41 3.26
CA ALA A 245 -17.75 -7.07 3.71
C ALA A 245 -17.20 -5.97 2.79
N ASN A 246 -15.97 -6.14 2.28
CA ASN A 246 -15.38 -5.23 1.29
C ASN A 246 -16.14 -5.19 -0.05
N ALA A 247 -16.86 -6.25 -0.40
CA ALA A 247 -17.70 -6.28 -1.61
C ALA A 247 -19.07 -5.61 -1.42
N TRP A 248 -19.45 -5.23 -0.19
CA TRP A 248 -20.77 -4.66 0.11
C TRP A 248 -20.82 -3.15 -0.18
N PRO A 249 -21.97 -2.55 -0.57
CA PRO A 249 -22.06 -1.19 -1.12
C PRO A 249 -21.52 -0.02 -0.27
N TRP A 250 -21.30 -0.21 1.02
CA TRP A 250 -20.74 0.77 1.97
C TRP A 250 -19.21 0.79 1.95
N ALA A 251 -18.58 -0.33 1.63
CA ALA A 251 -17.14 -0.44 1.49
C ALA A 251 -16.65 0.21 0.18
N HIS A 252 -15.36 0.54 0.13
CA HIS A 252 -14.76 1.22 -1.02
C HIS A 252 -14.92 0.41 -2.32
N ASP A 253 -14.50 -0.85 -2.32
CA ASP A 253 -14.60 -1.69 -3.52
C ASP A 253 -16.04 -2.05 -3.85
N GLY A 254 -16.85 -2.33 -2.82
CA GLY A 254 -18.28 -2.51 -2.97
C GLY A 254 -18.95 -1.33 -3.69
N ARG A 255 -18.72 -0.08 -3.28
CA ARG A 255 -19.28 1.08 -4.00
C ARG A 255 -19.00 1.01 -5.50
N HIS A 256 -17.78 0.68 -5.90
CA HIS A 256 -17.41 0.55 -7.30
C HIS A 256 -18.04 -0.68 -7.98
N ILE A 257 -18.17 -1.82 -7.29
CA ILE A 257 -18.85 -3.03 -7.79
C ILE A 257 -20.32 -2.73 -8.10
N TRP A 258 -21.02 -2.08 -7.17
CA TRP A 258 -22.46 -1.87 -7.25
C TRP A 258 -22.83 -0.70 -8.16
N THR A 259 -22.09 0.41 -8.09
CA THR A 259 -22.41 1.61 -8.89
C THR A 259 -21.74 1.59 -10.26
N GLY A 260 -20.52 1.07 -10.38
CA GLY A 260 -19.67 1.25 -11.56
C GLY A 260 -19.23 2.70 -11.79
N LYS A 261 -19.24 3.54 -10.74
CA LYS A 261 -18.77 4.92 -10.76
C LYS A 261 -17.60 5.09 -9.79
N GLU A 262 -16.66 5.98 -10.14
CA GLU A 262 -15.58 6.42 -9.24
C GLU A 262 -16.09 7.42 -8.21
#